data_AF-A0A0R1HM54-F1
#
_entry.id   AF-A0A0R1HM54-F1
#
_cell.length_a   1.000
_cell.length_b   1.000
_cell.length_c   1.000
_cell.angle_alpha   90.00
_cell.angle_beta   90.00
_cell.angle_gamma   90.00
#
_symmetry.space_group_name_H-M   'P 1'
#
loop_
_entity.id
_entity.type
_entity.pdbx_description
1 polymer ?
#
loop_
_entity_poly.entity_id
_entity_poly.type
_entity_poly.pdbx_seq_one_letter_code
_entity_poly.pdbx_strand_id
1 'polypeptide(L)'
;MNRMSLNELNKQNLNSPEQVMMAYQLPDLEGIVKMLGFTESQLDEEVGYFDDLMPAEKWPAKFISVRTIREVVEDEYDDFLEQLGSGASTETNPDVLLGKFRSQLRLTWRKLLVVTNNGNAYVAEKTKAMPVFKDGKQ
;
A
#
# COMPACT_ATOMS: atom_id res chain seq x y z
N MET A 1 9.11 3.73 27.32
CA MET A 1 9.48 4.53 26.14
C MET A 1 8.63 5.80 26.18
N ASN A 2 9.27 6.98 26.17
CA ASN A 2 8.56 8.27 26.18
C ASN A 2 7.92 8.50 24.81
N ARG A 3 6.59 8.69 24.78
CA ARG A 3 5.88 9.17 23.58
C ARG A 3 6.19 10.65 23.42
N MET A 4 6.76 11.05 22.28
CA MET A 4 6.95 12.47 21.96
C MET A 4 5.58 13.14 21.76
N SER A 5 5.46 14.38 22.21
CA SER A 5 4.26 15.18 21.99
C SER A 5 4.16 15.64 20.54
N LEU A 6 2.93 15.91 20.08
CA LEU A 6 2.66 16.43 18.72
C LEU A 6 3.46 17.70 18.40
N ASN A 7 3.67 18.54 19.43
CA ASN A 7 4.45 19.77 19.33
C ASN A 7 5.97 19.53 19.19
N GLU A 8 6.48 18.37 19.61
CA GLU A 8 7.88 17.98 19.43
C GLU A 8 8.08 17.34 18.06
N LEU A 9 7.10 16.56 17.59
CA LEU A 9 7.09 15.96 16.25
C LEU A 9 7.03 17.03 15.15
N ASN A 10 6.12 18.00 15.27
CA ASN A 10 5.99 19.10 14.29
C ASN A 10 7.20 20.05 14.25
N LYS A 11 8.11 19.98 15.24
CA LYS A 11 9.36 20.75 15.25
C LYS A 11 10.52 20.01 14.58
N GLN A 12 10.38 18.71 14.36
CA GLN A 12 11.34 17.94 13.57
C GLN A 12 10.92 18.06 12.11
N ASN A 13 11.80 18.60 11.26
CA ASN A 13 11.67 18.40 9.82
C ASN A 13 11.97 16.93 9.54
N LEU A 14 10.96 16.07 9.67
CA LEU A 14 11.04 14.64 9.36
C LEU A 14 11.12 14.51 7.84
N ASN A 15 12.35 14.38 7.33
CA ASN A 15 12.63 14.44 5.90
C ASN A 15 12.92 13.05 5.31
N SER A 16 12.87 11.99 6.12
CA SER A 16 13.05 10.61 5.65
C SER A 16 11.96 9.68 6.19
N PRO A 17 11.57 8.64 5.43
CA PRO A 17 10.62 7.62 5.87
C PRO A 17 10.99 6.99 7.22
N GLU A 18 12.27 6.71 7.46
CA GLU A 18 12.75 6.11 8.71
C GLU A 18 12.56 7.04 9.91
N GLN A 19 12.79 8.34 9.72
CA GLN A 19 12.55 9.33 10.77
C GLN A 19 11.07 9.39 11.13
N VAL A 20 10.18 9.40 10.13
CA VAL A 20 8.73 9.37 10.34
C VAL A 20 8.32 8.09 11.07
N MET A 21 8.76 6.92 10.61
CA MET A 21 8.45 5.64 11.24
C MET A 21 8.87 5.61 12.71
N MET A 22 10.11 6.02 13.02
CA MET A 22 10.59 6.06 14.41
C MET A 22 9.80 7.05 15.26
N ALA A 23 9.51 8.22 14.73
CA ALA A 23 8.83 9.30 15.44
C ALA A 23 7.38 8.93 15.80
N TYR A 24 6.68 8.26 14.88
CA TYR A 24 5.30 7.80 15.07
C TYR A 24 5.19 6.34 15.58
N GLN A 25 6.33 5.67 15.83
CA GLN A 25 6.38 4.25 16.25
C GLN A 25 5.66 3.32 15.27
N LEU A 26 5.81 3.58 13.98
CA LEU A 26 5.24 2.77 12.91
C LEU A 26 6.17 1.59 12.57
N PRO A 27 5.62 0.43 12.17
CA PRO A 27 6.41 -0.71 11.71
C PRO A 27 7.10 -0.41 10.37
N ASP A 28 8.16 -1.15 10.05
CA ASP A 28 8.73 -1.16 8.71
C ASP A 28 7.82 -1.87 7.69
N LEU A 29 8.21 -1.86 6.41
CA LEU A 29 7.45 -2.50 5.33
C LEU A 29 7.16 -3.98 5.62
N GLU A 30 8.13 -4.73 6.15
CA GLU A 30 7.93 -6.15 6.51
C GLU A 30 6.92 -6.30 7.65
N GLY A 31 6.95 -5.42 8.64
CA GLY A 31 5.94 -5.35 9.69
C GLY A 31 4.55 -5.00 9.14
N ILE A 32 4.45 -4.08 8.18
CA ILE A 32 3.20 -3.75 7.48
C ILE A 32 2.67 -4.97 6.72
N VAL A 33 3.48 -5.61 5.90
CA VAL A 33 3.12 -6.80 5.13
C VAL A 33 2.62 -7.91 6.05
N LYS A 34 3.33 -8.19 7.14
CA LYS A 34 2.93 -9.17 8.14
C LYS A 34 1.61 -8.81 8.82
N MET A 35 1.41 -7.52 9.13
CA MET A 35 0.17 -7.02 9.72
C MET A 35 -1.03 -7.17 8.77
N LEU A 36 -0.83 -6.95 7.46
CA LEU A 36 -1.87 -7.14 6.44
C LEU A 36 -2.20 -8.62 6.21
N GLY A 37 -1.31 -9.53 6.62
CA GLY A 37 -1.53 -10.97 6.62
C GLY A 37 -1.40 -11.61 5.25
N PHE A 38 -0.65 -10.98 4.34
CA PHE A 38 -0.31 -11.56 3.05
C PHE A 38 0.71 -12.68 3.19
N THR A 39 0.60 -13.68 2.33
CA THR A 39 1.65 -14.68 2.11
C THR A 39 2.62 -14.18 1.04
N GLU A 40 3.88 -14.64 1.04
CA GLU A 40 4.85 -14.28 -0.02
C GLU A 40 4.29 -14.52 -1.43
N SER A 41 3.63 -15.66 -1.65
CA SER A 41 3.01 -15.96 -2.93
C SER A 41 1.92 -14.97 -3.34
N GLN A 42 1.24 -14.33 -2.39
CA GLN A 42 0.27 -13.27 -2.69
C GLN A 42 0.97 -11.95 -3.00
N LEU A 43 2.07 -11.65 -2.32
CA LEU A 43 2.84 -10.43 -2.55
C LEU A 43 3.44 -10.38 -3.96
N ASP A 44 3.83 -11.54 -4.49
CA ASP A 44 4.38 -11.69 -5.84
C ASP A 44 3.31 -11.71 -6.94
N GLU A 45 2.02 -11.64 -6.60
CA GLU A 45 0.97 -11.56 -7.63
C GLU A 45 1.05 -10.23 -8.37
N GLU A 46 0.98 -10.32 -9.70
CA GLU A 46 0.96 -9.15 -10.56
C GLU A 46 -0.46 -8.56 -10.60
N VAL A 47 -0.52 -7.24 -10.51
CA VAL A 47 -1.74 -6.45 -10.54
C VAL A 47 -1.58 -5.26 -11.48
N GLY A 48 -2.69 -4.81 -12.04
CA GLY A 48 -2.76 -3.61 -12.87
C GLY A 48 -3.92 -2.72 -12.46
N TYR A 49 -3.76 -1.40 -12.60
CA TYR A 49 -4.84 -0.44 -12.34
C TYR A 49 -5.88 -0.49 -13.47
N PHE A 50 -7.17 -0.37 -13.15
CA PHE A 50 -8.23 -0.28 -14.16
C PHE A 50 -7.99 0.85 -15.16
N ASP A 51 -7.41 1.96 -14.69
CA ASP A 51 -7.14 3.15 -15.51
C ASP A 51 -6.00 2.89 -16.52
N ASP A 52 -5.16 1.87 -16.29
CA ASP A 52 -4.08 1.45 -17.19
C ASP A 52 -4.54 0.44 -18.24
N LEU A 53 -5.84 0.17 -18.32
CA LEU A 53 -6.40 -0.74 -19.32
C LEU A 53 -6.37 -0.08 -20.70
N MET A 54 -5.61 -0.65 -21.64
CA MET A 54 -5.61 -0.17 -23.02
C MET A 54 -7.01 -0.31 -23.63
N PRO A 55 -7.50 0.70 -24.40
CA PRO A 55 -8.74 0.61 -25.13
C PRO A 55 -8.78 -0.66 -25.98
N ALA A 56 -9.84 -1.46 -25.79
CA ALA A 56 -9.99 -2.79 -26.35
C ALA A 56 -10.26 -2.76 -27.86
N GLU A 57 -9.26 -2.44 -28.68
CA GLU A 57 -9.39 -2.65 -30.14
C GLU A 57 -9.34 -4.14 -30.49
N LYS A 58 -8.70 -4.98 -29.66
CA LYS A 58 -8.79 -6.46 -29.71
C LYS A 58 -8.65 -7.07 -28.31
N TRP A 59 -9.56 -7.97 -27.96
CA TRP A 59 -9.40 -8.83 -26.78
C TRP A 59 -8.21 -9.79 -26.97
N PRO A 60 -7.47 -10.11 -25.89
CA PRO A 60 -7.72 -9.68 -24.51
C PRO A 60 -7.19 -8.27 -24.21
N ALA A 61 -7.92 -7.54 -23.36
CA ALA A 61 -7.52 -6.21 -22.91
C ALA A 61 -6.17 -6.28 -22.18
N LYS A 62 -5.27 -5.36 -22.50
CA LYS A 62 -3.88 -5.35 -22.05
C LYS A 62 -3.66 -4.22 -21.06
N PHE A 63 -2.86 -4.46 -20.04
CA PHE A 63 -2.41 -3.41 -19.12
C PHE A 63 -1.14 -2.76 -19.65
N ILE A 64 -1.09 -1.42 -19.55
CA ILE A 64 0.09 -0.62 -19.92
C ILE A 64 1.21 -0.81 -18.89
N SER A 65 0.83 -0.95 -17.62
CA SER A 65 1.73 -1.15 -16.50
C SER A 65 1.20 -2.25 -15.59
N VAL A 66 2.12 -3.03 -15.04
CA VAL A 66 1.83 -4.03 -14.00
C VAL A 66 2.84 -3.87 -12.89
N ARG A 67 2.39 -4.12 -11.67
CA ARG A 67 3.19 -4.10 -10.45
C ARG A 67 2.86 -5.34 -9.65
N THR A 68 3.75 -5.75 -8.78
CA THR A 68 3.43 -6.75 -7.76
C THR A 68 2.58 -6.13 -6.65
N ILE A 69 1.84 -6.97 -5.92
CA ILE A 69 1.15 -6.53 -4.70
C ILE A 69 2.12 -5.91 -3.70
N ARG A 70 3.34 -6.46 -3.59
CA ARG A 70 4.40 -5.90 -2.74
C ARG A 70 4.71 -4.45 -3.08
N GLU A 71 4.95 -4.16 -4.36
CA GLU A 71 5.25 -2.82 -4.84
C GLU A 71 4.10 -1.84 -4.58
N VAL A 72 2.84 -2.27 -4.75
CA VAL A 72 1.69 -1.42 -4.43
C VAL A 72 1.64 -1.09 -2.94
N VAL A 73 1.91 -2.07 -2.06
CA VAL A 73 1.93 -1.83 -0.61
C VAL A 73 3.06 -0.89 -0.22
N GLU A 74 4.24 -1.04 -0.84
CA GLU A 74 5.41 -0.19 -0.64
C GLU A 74 5.12 1.26 -1.06
N ASP A 75 4.67 1.48 -2.30
CA ASP A 75 4.33 2.81 -2.83
C ASP A 75 3.31 3.53 -1.92
N GLU A 76 2.24 2.84 -1.54
CA GLU A 76 1.19 3.41 -0.67
C GLU A 76 1.68 3.71 0.74
N TYR A 77 2.64 2.93 1.24
CA TYR A 77 3.21 3.13 2.56
C TYR A 77 4.19 4.30 2.58
N ASP A 78 5.02 4.42 1.55
CA ASP A 78 5.92 5.55 1.36
C ASP A 78 5.14 6.86 1.21
N ASP A 79 4.10 6.88 0.38
CA ASP A 79 3.20 8.03 0.22
C ASP A 79 2.54 8.42 1.55
N PHE A 80 2.14 7.43 2.34
CA PHE A 80 1.56 7.64 3.66
C PHE A 80 2.59 8.26 4.64
N LEU A 81 3.83 7.78 4.64
CA LEU A 81 4.90 8.32 5.47
C LEU A 81 5.27 9.75 5.05
N GLU A 82 5.32 10.04 3.75
CA GLU A 82 5.57 11.39 3.24
C GLU A 82 4.47 12.37 3.72
N GLN A 83 3.19 11.97 3.61
CA GLN A 83 2.08 12.77 4.11
C GLN A 83 2.19 13.04 5.62
N LEU A 84 2.59 12.04 6.42
CA LEU A 84 2.84 12.23 7.85
C LEU A 84 4.03 13.16 8.13
N GLY A 85 5.13 13.01 7.38
CA GLY A 85 6.33 13.85 7.51
C GLY A 85 6.06 15.32 7.16
N SER A 86 5.18 15.58 6.20
CA SER A 86 4.76 16.93 5.81
C SER A 86 3.89 17.65 6.86
N GLY A 87 3.48 16.97 7.93
CA GLY A 87 2.62 17.54 8.98
C GLY A 87 1.13 17.60 8.59
N ALA A 88 0.70 16.85 7.58
CA ALA A 88 -0.70 16.82 7.14
C ALA A 88 -1.65 16.13 8.14
N SER A 89 -1.11 15.49 9.19
CA SER A 89 -1.87 14.76 10.21
C SER A 89 -1.70 15.40 11.59
N THR A 90 -2.81 15.56 12.31
CA THR A 90 -2.83 15.92 13.72
C THR A 90 -2.92 14.71 14.65
N GLU A 91 -2.77 13.50 14.12
CA GLU A 91 -2.84 12.25 14.86
C GLU A 91 -1.45 11.67 15.11
N THR A 92 -1.19 11.19 16.32
CA THR A 92 0.08 10.58 16.74
C THR A 92 -0.07 9.16 17.28
N ASN A 93 -1.29 8.67 17.44
CA ASN A 93 -1.54 7.30 17.86
C ASN A 93 -1.24 6.33 16.69
N PRO A 94 -0.23 5.44 16.82
CA PRO A 94 0.15 4.52 15.76
C PRO A 94 -0.99 3.61 15.30
N ASP A 95 -1.86 3.16 16.21
CA ASP A 95 -2.98 2.28 15.84
C ASP A 95 -4.00 3.01 14.93
N VAL A 96 -4.25 4.29 15.22
CA VAL A 96 -5.15 5.12 14.41
C VAL A 96 -4.52 5.42 13.06
N LEU A 97 -3.22 5.74 13.05
CA LEU A 97 -2.45 5.99 11.83
C LEU A 97 -2.43 4.75 10.91
N LEU A 98 -2.18 3.57 11.47
CA LEU A 98 -2.25 2.31 10.74
C LEU A 98 -3.66 2.01 10.24
N GLY A 99 -4.70 2.38 10.99
CA GLY A 99 -6.09 2.32 10.53
C GLY A 99 -6.37 3.22 9.31
N LYS A 100 -5.80 4.43 9.28
CA LYS A 100 -5.88 5.34 8.13
C LYS A 100 -5.17 4.76 6.92
N PHE A 101 -3.93 4.30 7.10
CA PHE A 101 -3.16 3.64 6.04
C PHE A 101 -3.92 2.45 5.43
N ARG A 102 -4.47 1.55 6.27
CA ARG A 102 -5.29 0.42 5.79
C ARG A 102 -6.52 0.88 4.99
N SER A 103 -7.12 2.00 5.38
CA SER A 103 -8.28 2.55 4.68
C SER A 103 -7.90 3.12 3.32
N GLN A 104 -6.77 3.82 3.22
CA GLN A 104 -6.18 4.29 1.97
C GLN A 104 -5.87 3.10 1.05
N LEU A 105 -5.12 2.11 1.54
CA LEU A 105 -4.77 0.92 0.78
C LEU A 105 -6.01 0.17 0.27
N ARG A 106 -7.09 0.07 1.07
CA ARG A 106 -8.38 -0.51 0.63
C ARG A 106 -9.02 0.27 -0.53
N LEU A 107 -8.85 1.58 -0.60
CA LEU A 107 -9.36 2.39 -1.70
C LEU A 107 -8.55 2.14 -2.98
N THR A 108 -7.23 2.08 -2.88
CA THR A 108 -6.33 1.69 -3.98
C THR A 108 -6.67 0.29 -4.48
N TRP A 109 -6.91 -0.65 -3.57
CA TRP A 109 -7.26 -2.04 -3.89
C TRP A 109 -8.49 -2.20 -4.78
N ARG A 110 -9.48 -1.34 -4.62
CA ARG A 110 -10.70 -1.35 -5.44
C ARG A 110 -10.45 -0.94 -6.89
N LYS A 111 -9.28 -0.36 -7.16
CA LYS A 111 -8.85 0.07 -8.50
C LYS A 111 -7.92 -0.94 -9.17
N LEU A 112 -7.62 -2.06 -8.52
CA LEU A 112 -6.67 -3.04 -9.00
C LEU A 112 -7.38 -4.31 -9.50
N LEU A 113 -6.77 -4.94 -10.49
CA LEU A 113 -7.11 -6.25 -10.99
C LEU A 113 -5.89 -7.15 -10.93
N VAL A 114 -6.07 -8.39 -10.50
CA VAL A 114 -5.04 -9.42 -10.69
C VAL A 114 -4.90 -9.67 -12.19
N VAL A 115 -3.65 -9.74 -12.64
CA VAL A 115 -3.33 -9.99 -14.04
C VAL A 115 -2.54 -11.27 -14.20
N THR A 116 -2.63 -11.85 -15.38
CA THR A 116 -1.81 -12.98 -15.78
C THR A 116 -1.03 -12.62 -17.05
N ASN A 117 0.25 -12.96 -17.07
CA ASN A 117 1.05 -12.89 -18.29
C ASN A 117 0.79 -14.11 -19.17
N ASN A 118 0.30 -13.91 -20.39
CA ASN A 118 0.07 -14.99 -21.37
C ASN A 118 1.21 -15.12 -22.41
N GLY A 119 2.36 -14.50 -22.16
CA GLY A 119 3.52 -14.44 -23.06
C GLY A 119 3.45 -13.31 -24.11
N ASN A 120 2.29 -12.66 -24.28
CA ASN A 120 2.09 -11.57 -25.26
C ASN A 120 1.49 -10.30 -24.65
N ALA A 121 0.93 -10.41 -23.44
CA ALA A 121 0.32 -9.32 -22.68
C ALA A 121 0.01 -9.76 -21.25
N TYR A 122 -0.15 -8.77 -20.38
CA TYR A 122 -0.85 -8.91 -19.11
C TYR A 122 -2.33 -8.69 -19.32
N VAL A 123 -3.15 -9.64 -18.88
CA VAL A 123 -4.59 -9.65 -19.06
C VAL A 123 -5.29 -9.83 -17.72
N ALA A 124 -6.45 -9.20 -17.54
CA ALA A 124 -7.19 -9.29 -16.28
C ALA A 124 -7.64 -10.74 -16.03
N GLU A 125 -7.33 -11.26 -14.86
CA GLU A 125 -7.75 -12.59 -14.46
C GLU A 125 -9.19 -12.57 -13.95
N LYS A 126 -10.15 -12.88 -14.83
CA LYS A 126 -11.58 -12.83 -14.51
C LYS A 126 -12.02 -13.74 -13.37
N THR A 127 -11.23 -14.77 -13.07
CA THR A 127 -11.54 -15.81 -12.10
C THR A 127 -10.88 -15.61 -10.75
N LYS A 128 -9.95 -14.65 -10.63
CA LYS A 128 -9.17 -14.46 -9.41
C LYS A 128 -9.55 -13.15 -8.74
N ALA A 129 -10.02 -13.27 -7.50
CA ALA A 129 -10.26 -12.12 -6.65
C ALA A 129 -8.94 -11.60 -6.10
N MET A 130 -8.85 -10.28 -5.90
CA MET A 130 -7.72 -9.68 -5.22
C MET A 130 -7.56 -10.26 -3.81
N PRO A 131 -6.33 -10.50 -3.33
CA PRO A 131 -6.08 -10.91 -1.96
C PRO A 131 -6.74 -9.99 -0.92
N VAL A 132 -7.22 -10.55 0.20
CA VAL A 132 -7.94 -9.79 1.23
C VAL A 132 -7.04 -9.56 2.44
N PHE A 133 -7.01 -8.33 2.95
CA PHE A 133 -6.35 -8.01 4.22
C PHE A 133 -6.97 -8.82 5.35
N LYS A 134 -6.16 -9.52 6.13
CA LYS A 134 -6.64 -10.03 7.41
C LYS A 134 -6.58 -8.89 8.39
N ASP A 135 -7.73 -8.51 8.95
CA ASP A 135 -7.73 -7.72 10.17
C ASP A 135 -7.07 -8.59 11.23
N GLY A 136 -5.81 -8.29 11.54
CA GLY A 136 -5.10 -8.91 12.65
C GLY A 136 -5.94 -8.75 13.90
N LYS A 137 -6.68 -9.80 14.27
CA LYS A 137 -7.28 -9.88 15.60
C LYS A 137 -6.11 -10.01 16.56
N GLN A 138 -5.95 -9.00 17.42
CA GLN A 138 -5.19 -9.11 18.65
C GLN A 138 -5.74 -10.26 19.51
#